data_AF-A0A2K1WVE3-F1
#
_entry.id   AF-A0A2K1WVE3-F1
#
_cell.length_a   1.000
_cell.length_b   1.000
_cell.length_c   1.000
_cell.angle_alpha   90.00
_cell.angle_beta   90.00
_cell.angle_gamma   90.00
#
_symmetry.space_group_name_H-M   'P 1'
#
loop_
_entity.id
_entity.type
_entity.pdbx_description
1 polymer ?
#
loop_
_entity_poly.entity_id
_entity_poly.type
_entity_poly.pdbx_seq_one_letter_code
_entity_poly.pdbx_strand_id
1 'polypeptide(L)'
;MAAAAAVAAKITAVWRQNFKREIFRLDAALFRFPVVSFDTEFPGFFRNTPMDATDLTRYEDLKHNVDPLRLIQFGITVADASGKIGGTWEFNLRFDLSKDLFVSQSIQFLQDNGIDFDKLRRDGIDFDMFAQLLSRVVAKHRNLCWVTFHGLYDLSHTLRTVTNRPLPHSLAGFTSLLGIVFGDVVDIKYTARFCQGLRGGELGLAAIAKILNVERVGGAHQAGSDSLLTARVYTKMRMVYKIDGTLCVGCLYGVSARICKPIAVPNTNGRCFIPYFSTPAPFQRCIPPHCSGFMQAAPTFSHVL
;
A
#
# COMPACT_ATOMS: atom_id res chain seq x y z
N MET A 1 39.94 0.63 4.37
CA MET A 1 38.60 0.66 5.00
C MET A 1 37.74 -0.39 4.33
N ALA A 2 37.32 -1.42 5.06
CA ALA A 2 36.51 -2.49 4.51
C ALA A 2 35.11 -1.97 4.19
N ALA A 3 34.69 -2.08 2.93
CA ALA A 3 33.31 -1.89 2.54
C ALA A 3 32.47 -2.91 3.30
N ALA A 4 31.60 -2.44 4.20
CA ALA A 4 30.59 -3.28 4.81
C ALA A 4 29.77 -3.88 3.68
N ALA A 5 29.89 -5.20 3.47
CA ALA A 5 29.10 -5.92 2.50
C ALA A 5 27.62 -5.61 2.80
N ALA A 6 26.94 -4.96 1.84
CA ALA A 6 25.51 -4.75 1.93
C ALA A 6 24.87 -6.14 2.07
N VAL A 7 24.29 -6.43 3.23
CA VAL A 7 23.51 -7.65 3.43
C VAL A 7 22.42 -7.63 2.36
N ALA A 8 22.48 -8.58 1.42
CA ALA A 8 21.47 -8.71 0.38
C ALA A 8 20.09 -8.74 1.03
N ALA A 9 19.21 -7.82 0.62
CA ALA A 9 17.87 -7.74 1.20
C ALA A 9 17.15 -9.08 0.96
N LYS A 10 16.92 -9.84 2.04
CA LYS A 10 16.28 -11.15 2.02
C LYS A 10 14.79 -11.01 2.31
N ILE A 11 13.96 -11.62 1.49
CA ILE A 11 12.53 -11.77 1.73
C ILE A 11 12.33 -12.94 2.70
N THR A 12 11.69 -12.68 3.84
CA THR A 12 11.39 -13.70 4.84
C THR A 12 10.01 -14.28 4.56
N ALA A 13 9.97 -15.49 4.01
CA ALA A 13 8.71 -16.22 3.85
C ALA A 13 8.16 -16.62 5.23
N VAL A 14 6.93 -16.19 5.51
CA VAL A 14 6.23 -16.43 6.76
C VAL A 14 5.05 -17.36 6.51
N TRP A 15 5.03 -18.46 7.25
CA TRP A 15 4.06 -19.54 7.22
C TRP A 15 3.58 -19.83 8.65
N ARG A 16 2.63 -20.74 8.82
CA ARG A 16 2.07 -21.08 10.14
C ARG A 16 3.12 -21.33 11.23
N GLN A 17 4.20 -22.05 10.91
CA GLN A 17 5.22 -22.49 11.87
C GLN A 17 6.10 -21.37 12.42
N ASN A 18 6.35 -20.30 11.65
CA ASN A 18 7.19 -19.17 12.07
C ASN A 18 6.41 -17.87 12.27
N PHE A 19 5.10 -17.86 12.00
CA PHE A 19 4.27 -16.66 12.02
C PHE A 19 4.43 -15.79 13.26
N LYS A 20 4.22 -16.35 14.45
CA LYS A 20 4.34 -15.60 15.71
C LYS A 20 5.71 -14.95 15.86
N ARG A 21 6.78 -15.68 15.56
CA ARG A 21 8.15 -15.16 15.66
C ARG A 21 8.39 -13.99 14.71
N GLU A 22 7.97 -14.13 13.45
CA GLU A 22 8.25 -13.11 12.44
C GLU A 22 7.37 -11.87 12.59
N ILE A 23 6.09 -12.01 12.98
CA ILE A 23 5.24 -10.83 13.23
C ILE A 23 5.72 -10.01 14.44
N PHE A 24 6.29 -10.64 15.48
CA PHE A 24 6.92 -9.91 16.58
C PHE A 24 8.25 -9.25 16.18
N ARG A 25 8.98 -9.81 15.21
CA ARG A 25 10.16 -9.15 14.63
C ARG A 25 9.78 -7.94 13.81
N LEU A 26 8.71 -8.04 13.02
CA LEU A 26 8.12 -6.88 12.33
C LEU A 26 7.71 -5.80 13.34
N ASP A 27 6.96 -6.16 14.39
CA ASP A 27 6.56 -5.23 15.46
C ASP A 27 7.77 -4.50 16.09
N ALA A 28 8.83 -5.24 16.41
CA ALA A 28 10.06 -4.66 16.94
C ALA A 28 10.79 -3.75 15.93
N ALA A 29 10.80 -4.12 14.65
CA ALA A 29 11.47 -3.35 13.60
C ALA A 29 10.82 -1.98 13.36
N LEU A 30 9.49 -1.88 13.46
CA LEU A 30 8.74 -0.64 13.22
C LEU A 30 9.14 0.52 14.14
N PHE A 31 9.72 0.26 15.31
CA PHE A 31 10.28 1.31 16.16
C PHE A 31 11.50 2.04 15.56
N ARG A 32 12.21 1.39 14.65
CA ARG A 32 13.45 1.92 14.03
C ARG A 32 13.29 2.25 12.56
N PHE A 33 12.30 1.64 11.91
CA PHE A 33 12.06 1.69 10.47
C PHE A 33 10.63 2.17 10.21
N PRO A 34 10.37 3.49 10.25
CA PRO A 34 9.01 4.04 10.20
C PRO A 34 8.41 4.16 8.79
N VAL A 35 9.18 3.87 7.74
CA VAL A 35 8.68 3.84 6.36
C VAL A 35 8.26 2.42 6.03
N VAL A 36 6.99 2.21 5.70
CA VAL A 36 6.39 0.89 5.51
C VAL A 36 5.85 0.79 4.10
N SER A 37 6.49 -0.01 3.25
CA SER A 37 5.94 -0.37 1.95
C SER A 37 5.22 -1.70 2.04
N PHE A 38 4.05 -1.82 1.44
CA PHE A 38 3.32 -3.08 1.45
C PHE A 38 2.58 -3.30 0.13
N ASP A 39 2.27 -4.56 -0.12
CA ASP A 39 1.59 -5.06 -1.31
C ASP A 39 0.79 -6.31 -0.93
N THR A 40 -0.26 -6.63 -1.68
CA THR A 40 -1.13 -7.76 -1.37
C THR A 40 -1.50 -8.58 -2.59
N GLU A 41 -1.59 -9.90 -2.43
CA GLU A 41 -2.19 -10.78 -3.43
C GLU A 41 -3.57 -11.23 -2.95
N PHE A 42 -4.57 -11.15 -3.81
CA PHE A 42 -5.96 -11.47 -3.52
C PHE A 42 -6.64 -12.10 -4.75
N PRO A 43 -7.77 -12.82 -4.57
CA PRO A 43 -8.28 -13.74 -5.58
C PRO A 43 -9.14 -13.06 -6.68
N GLY A 44 -8.77 -11.83 -7.07
CA GLY A 44 -9.37 -11.12 -8.21
C GLY A 44 -10.49 -10.15 -7.89
N PHE A 45 -11.31 -9.88 -8.91
CA PHE A 45 -12.36 -8.87 -8.91
C PHE A 45 -13.66 -9.45 -9.46
N PHE A 46 -14.76 -9.39 -8.70
CA PHE A 46 -16.07 -9.81 -9.19
C PHE A 46 -16.69 -8.79 -10.15
N ARG A 47 -16.36 -7.51 -9.97
CA ARG A 47 -16.74 -6.40 -10.84
C ARG A 47 -15.51 -5.68 -11.34
N ASN A 48 -15.49 -5.41 -12.64
CA ASN A 48 -14.49 -4.53 -13.23
C ASN A 48 -14.99 -3.09 -13.15
N THR A 49 -14.13 -2.20 -12.67
CA THR A 49 -14.42 -0.76 -12.64
C THR A 49 -13.98 -0.11 -13.95
N PRO A 50 -14.86 0.61 -14.67
CA PRO A 50 -14.48 1.38 -15.85
C PRO A 50 -13.38 2.42 -15.56
N MET A 51 -12.58 2.75 -16.57
CA MET A 51 -11.50 3.73 -16.42
C MET A 51 -12.02 5.14 -16.13
N ASP A 52 -13.11 5.52 -16.80
CA ASP A 52 -13.81 6.80 -16.67
C ASP A 52 -14.85 6.79 -15.53
N ALA A 53 -14.89 5.73 -14.72
CA ALA A 53 -15.82 5.63 -13.61
C ALA A 53 -15.64 6.81 -12.63
N THR A 54 -16.78 7.29 -12.13
CA THR A 54 -16.79 8.27 -11.05
C THR A 54 -16.17 7.68 -9.78
N ASP A 55 -15.70 8.55 -8.89
CA ASP A 55 -15.20 8.14 -7.57
C ASP A 55 -16.23 7.31 -6.78
N LEU A 56 -17.51 7.64 -6.91
CA LEU A 56 -18.59 6.91 -6.24
C LEU A 56 -18.69 5.48 -6.78
N THR A 57 -18.82 5.33 -8.10
CA THR A 57 -18.90 4.01 -8.76
C THR A 57 -17.67 3.17 -8.47
N ARG A 58 -16.48 3.77 -8.54
CA ARG A 58 -15.22 3.08 -8.22
C ARG A 58 -15.19 2.60 -6.77
N TYR A 59 -15.68 3.40 -5.83
CA TYR A 59 -15.76 3.00 -4.44
C TYR A 59 -16.79 1.87 -4.22
N GLU A 60 -17.93 1.92 -4.90
CA GLU A 60 -18.96 0.87 -4.84
C GLU A 60 -18.42 -0.47 -5.35
N ASP A 61 -17.72 -0.47 -6.48
CA ASP A 61 -17.09 -1.68 -7.04
C ASP A 61 -15.94 -2.19 -6.17
N LEU A 62 -15.09 -1.30 -5.67
CA LEU A 62 -14.03 -1.61 -4.70
C LEU A 62 -14.61 -2.34 -3.50
N LYS A 63 -15.68 -1.78 -2.90
CA LYS A 63 -16.35 -2.39 -1.75
C LYS A 63 -16.98 -3.74 -2.10
N HIS A 64 -17.64 -3.84 -3.25
CA HIS A 64 -18.24 -5.09 -3.72
C HIS A 64 -17.21 -6.21 -3.90
N ASN A 65 -16.01 -5.88 -4.37
CA ASN A 65 -14.92 -6.83 -4.56
C ASN A 65 -14.23 -7.18 -3.23
N VAL A 66 -13.93 -6.20 -2.39
CA VAL A 66 -13.08 -6.38 -1.19
C VAL A 66 -13.81 -7.07 -0.04
N ASP A 67 -15.06 -6.71 0.22
CA ASP A 67 -15.82 -7.22 1.37
C ASP A 67 -15.97 -8.75 1.44
N PRO A 68 -16.23 -9.48 0.34
CA PRO A 68 -16.34 -10.93 0.37
C PRO A 68 -14.99 -11.67 0.34
N LEU A 69 -13.91 -11.03 -0.13
CA LEU A 69 -12.65 -11.71 -0.45
C LEU A 69 -11.64 -11.69 0.70
N ARG A 70 -10.78 -12.71 0.77
CA ARG A 70 -9.67 -12.79 1.73
C ARG A 70 -8.34 -12.66 1.00
N LEU A 71 -7.36 -12.08 1.68
CA LEU A 71 -5.99 -12.01 1.19
C LEU A 71 -5.36 -13.42 1.08
N ILE A 72 -4.51 -13.58 0.07
CA ILE A 72 -3.71 -14.79 -0.19
C ILE A 72 -2.28 -14.58 0.32
N GLN A 73 -1.67 -13.45 -0.04
CA GLN A 73 -0.38 -13.01 0.50
C GLN A 73 -0.46 -11.57 0.98
N PHE A 74 0.33 -11.27 2.02
CA PHE A 74 0.56 -9.91 2.49
C PHE A 74 2.07 -9.67 2.59
N GLY A 75 2.57 -8.76 1.77
CA GLY A 75 3.98 -8.40 1.71
C GLY A 75 4.22 -7.08 2.40
N ILE A 76 5.24 -7.01 3.25
CA ILE A 76 5.58 -5.79 3.98
C ILE A 76 7.09 -5.63 4.10
N THR A 77 7.55 -4.45 3.73
CA THR A 77 8.95 -4.03 3.80
C THR A 77 9.04 -2.78 4.65
N VAL A 78 9.93 -2.79 5.65
CA VAL A 78 10.18 -1.64 6.50
C VAL A 78 11.53 -1.03 6.17
N ALA A 79 11.61 0.30 6.19
CA ALA A 79 12.82 1.07 5.92
C ALA A 79 12.93 2.29 6.84
N ASP A 80 14.15 2.82 6.95
CA ASP A 80 14.38 4.08 7.65
C ASP A 80 14.16 5.27 6.71
N ALA A 81 14.29 6.50 7.23
CA ALA A 81 14.07 7.71 6.45
C ALA A 81 15.03 7.86 5.22
N SER A 82 16.20 7.21 5.27
CA SER A 82 17.18 7.17 4.18
C SER A 82 16.89 6.09 3.13
N GLY A 83 15.93 5.20 3.41
CA GLY A 83 15.57 4.07 2.56
C GLY A 83 16.40 2.81 2.83
N LYS A 84 17.13 2.74 3.94
CA LYS A 84 17.79 1.50 4.34
C LYS A 84 16.75 0.50 4.82
N ILE A 85 16.70 -0.66 4.15
CA ILE A 85 15.75 -1.72 4.47
C ILE A 85 16.09 -2.36 5.83
N GLY A 86 15.10 -2.38 6.72
CA GLY A 86 15.15 -3.05 8.03
C GLY A 86 14.63 -4.49 8.02
N GLY A 87 13.85 -4.85 6.99
CA GLY A 87 13.36 -6.20 6.77
C GLY A 87 12.23 -6.24 5.76
N THR A 88 12.05 -7.42 5.14
CA THR A 88 10.93 -7.73 4.25
C THR A 88 10.32 -9.06 4.66
N TRP A 89 9.01 -9.08 4.82
CA TRP A 89 8.23 -10.27 5.17
C TRP A 89 7.15 -10.53 4.13
N GLU A 90 6.97 -11.80 3.81
CA GLU A 90 5.90 -12.29 2.95
C GLU A 90 5.04 -13.27 3.74
N PHE A 91 3.88 -12.80 4.20
CA PHE A 91 2.93 -13.60 4.95
C PHE A 91 2.06 -14.40 3.98
N ASN A 92 2.20 -15.72 4.03
CA ASN A 92 1.45 -16.67 3.21
C ASN A 92 0.22 -17.14 3.99
N LEU A 93 -0.96 -16.66 3.60
CA LEU A 93 -2.20 -16.87 4.34
C LEU A 93 -2.90 -18.13 3.88
N ARG A 94 -3.58 -18.83 4.80
CA ARG A 94 -4.34 -20.02 4.46
C ARG A 94 -5.48 -19.62 3.50
N PHE A 95 -5.52 -20.29 2.35
CA PHE A 95 -6.55 -20.16 1.35
C PHE A 95 -6.95 -21.55 0.86
N ASP A 96 -8.25 -21.83 0.84
CA ASP A 96 -8.82 -23.14 0.48
C ASP A 96 -9.80 -22.96 -0.68
N LEU A 97 -9.39 -23.39 -1.88
CA LEU A 97 -10.20 -23.29 -3.11
C LEU A 97 -11.54 -24.05 -3.04
N SER A 98 -11.75 -24.90 -2.02
CA SER A 98 -13.05 -25.55 -1.80
C SER A 98 -14.01 -24.74 -0.92
N LYS A 99 -13.54 -23.66 -0.29
CA LYS A 99 -14.30 -22.88 0.72
C LYS A 99 -14.28 -21.37 0.47
N ASP A 100 -13.13 -20.83 0.11
CA ASP A 100 -12.95 -19.40 -0.07
C ASP A 100 -13.46 -18.96 -1.45
N LEU A 101 -13.98 -17.73 -1.54
CA LEU A 101 -14.46 -17.15 -2.78
C LEU A 101 -13.29 -16.66 -3.64
N PHE A 102 -13.36 -16.85 -4.95
CA PHE A 102 -12.34 -16.43 -5.90
C PHE A 102 -12.86 -16.24 -7.32
N VAL A 103 -12.02 -15.60 -8.15
CA VAL A 103 -12.17 -15.53 -9.60
C VAL A 103 -11.16 -16.46 -10.26
N SER A 104 -11.63 -17.43 -11.06
CA SER A 104 -10.79 -18.50 -11.60
C SER A 104 -9.59 -18.00 -12.42
N GLN A 105 -9.77 -16.93 -13.21
CA GLN A 105 -8.68 -16.32 -13.98
C GLN A 105 -7.58 -15.77 -13.08
N SER A 106 -7.94 -15.18 -11.95
CA SER A 106 -6.98 -14.65 -10.98
C SER A 106 -6.24 -15.77 -10.25
N ILE A 107 -6.91 -16.89 -9.93
CA ILE A 107 -6.25 -18.08 -9.37
C ILE A 107 -5.23 -18.65 -10.35
N GLN A 108 -5.61 -18.81 -11.62
CA GLN A 108 -4.68 -19.31 -12.64
C GLN A 108 -3.47 -18.38 -12.78
N PHE A 109 -3.70 -17.07 -12.87
CA PHE A 109 -2.62 -16.08 -12.93
C PHE A 109 -1.66 -16.18 -11.74
N LEU A 110 -2.17 -16.33 -10.52
CA LEU A 110 -1.33 -16.48 -9.33
C LEU A 110 -0.57 -17.80 -9.33
N GLN A 111 -1.18 -18.90 -9.79
CA GLN A 111 -0.48 -20.19 -9.95
C GLN A 111 0.67 -20.08 -10.96
N ASP A 112 0.43 -19.42 -12.09
CA ASP A 112 1.44 -19.18 -13.13
C ASP A 112 2.62 -18.33 -12.62
N ASN A 113 2.38 -17.49 -11.60
CA ASN A 113 3.39 -16.68 -10.92
C ASN A 113 3.96 -17.32 -9.64
N GLY A 114 3.70 -18.61 -9.43
CA GLY A 114 4.37 -19.42 -8.41
C GLY A 114 3.63 -19.54 -7.07
N ILE A 115 2.35 -19.16 -7.00
CA ILE A 115 1.52 -19.39 -5.81
C ILE A 115 1.05 -20.84 -5.77
N ASP A 116 1.54 -21.59 -4.78
CA ASP A 116 1.11 -22.97 -4.50
C ASP A 116 -0.09 -22.98 -3.53
N PHE A 117 -1.30 -23.09 -4.08
CA PHE A 117 -2.55 -23.12 -3.29
C PHE A 117 -2.69 -24.36 -2.41
N ASP A 118 -2.09 -25.50 -2.78
CA ASP A 118 -2.10 -26.69 -1.91
C ASP A 118 -1.23 -26.48 -0.68
N LYS A 119 -0.11 -25.77 -0.84
CA LYS A 119 0.73 -25.36 0.27
C LYS A 119 0.07 -24.28 1.11
N LEU A 120 -0.60 -23.28 0.52
CA LEU A 120 -1.36 -22.28 1.27
C LEU A 120 -2.44 -22.95 2.14
N ARG A 121 -3.21 -23.88 1.57
CA ARG A 121 -4.22 -24.64 2.32
C ARG A 121 -3.62 -25.42 3.49
N ARG A 122 -2.49 -26.11 3.27
CA ARG A 122 -1.86 -26.98 4.28
C ARG A 122 -1.04 -26.22 5.33
N ASP A 123 -0.27 -25.22 4.92
CA ASP A 123 0.78 -24.59 5.73
C ASP A 123 0.59 -23.08 5.93
N GLY A 124 -0.41 -22.49 5.27
CA GLY A 124 -0.75 -21.08 5.39
C GLY A 124 -1.15 -20.69 6.80
N ILE A 125 -0.90 -19.41 7.09
CA ILE A 125 -1.21 -18.77 8.36
C ILE A 125 -2.73 -18.71 8.51
N ASP A 126 -3.24 -19.06 9.69
CA ASP A 126 -4.64 -18.85 10.01
C ASP A 126 -5.00 -17.36 9.89
N PHE A 127 -5.96 -17.04 9.04
CA PHE A 127 -6.27 -15.66 8.67
C PHE A 127 -6.76 -14.83 9.87
N ASP A 128 -7.54 -15.42 10.78
CA ASP A 128 -8.11 -14.70 11.91
C ASP A 128 -7.03 -14.37 12.94
N MET A 129 -6.11 -15.33 13.16
CA MET A 129 -4.90 -15.08 13.94
C MET A 129 -4.01 -14.01 13.29
N PHE A 130 -3.88 -14.02 11.96
CA PHE A 130 -3.16 -12.98 11.21
C PHE A 130 -3.78 -11.60 11.40
N ALA A 131 -5.08 -11.48 11.13
CA ALA A 131 -5.85 -10.25 11.27
C ALA A 131 -5.75 -9.68 12.69
N GLN A 132 -5.90 -10.53 13.72
CA GLN A 132 -5.81 -10.11 15.12
C GLN A 132 -4.42 -9.54 15.47
N LEU A 133 -3.33 -10.23 15.09
CA LEU A 133 -1.99 -9.78 15.43
C LEU A 133 -1.56 -8.57 14.59
N LEU A 134 -1.88 -8.54 13.29
CA LEU A 134 -1.60 -7.39 12.43
C LEU A 134 -2.34 -6.14 12.95
N SER A 135 -3.61 -6.28 13.35
CA SER A 135 -4.38 -5.19 13.96
C SER A 135 -3.69 -4.60 15.19
N ARG A 136 -3.13 -5.44 16.07
CA ARG A 136 -2.36 -4.99 17.24
C ARG A 136 -1.08 -4.26 16.84
N VAL A 137 -0.36 -4.75 15.83
CA VAL A 137 0.85 -4.08 15.31
C VAL A 137 0.49 -2.71 14.75
N VAL A 138 -0.49 -2.62 13.86
CA VAL A 138 -0.91 -1.34 13.26
C VAL A 138 -1.43 -0.36 14.31
N ALA A 139 -2.21 -0.82 15.29
CA ALA A 139 -2.74 0.04 16.35
C ALA A 139 -1.65 0.61 17.29
N LYS A 140 -0.54 -0.12 17.45
CA LYS A 140 0.59 0.26 18.31
C LYS A 140 1.49 1.33 17.67
N HIS A 141 1.65 1.30 16.34
CA HIS A 141 2.57 2.17 15.62
C HIS A 141 1.85 3.30 14.88
N ARG A 142 1.71 4.47 15.52
CA ARG A 142 0.91 5.61 15.01
C ARG A 142 1.69 6.62 14.15
N ASN A 143 3.00 6.53 14.12
CA ASN A 143 3.90 7.46 13.41
C ASN A 143 4.64 6.76 12.27
N LEU A 144 3.87 6.12 11.39
CA LEU A 144 4.39 5.42 10.22
C LEU A 144 4.05 6.21 8.95
N CYS A 145 4.91 6.08 7.94
CA CYS A 145 4.63 6.49 6.57
C CYS A 145 4.42 5.25 5.73
N TRP A 146 3.18 5.01 5.32
CA TRP A 146 2.79 3.89 4.48
C TRP A 146 3.00 4.25 3.02
N VAL A 147 3.59 3.35 2.26
CA VAL A 147 3.94 3.53 0.86
C VAL A 147 3.34 2.39 0.06
N THR A 148 2.60 2.73 -0.98
CA THR A 148 1.95 1.75 -1.86
C THR A 148 2.27 2.06 -3.33
N PHE A 149 1.95 1.13 -4.21
CA PHE A 149 1.93 1.38 -5.65
C PHE A 149 0.55 1.01 -6.19
N HIS A 150 -0.23 2.01 -6.65
CA HIS A 150 -1.62 1.77 -7.07
C HIS A 150 -2.48 1.15 -5.95
N GLY A 151 -2.23 1.58 -4.71
CA GLY A 151 -2.58 0.81 -3.51
C GLY A 151 -4.02 0.87 -3.05
N LEU A 152 -4.98 1.28 -3.90
CA LEU A 152 -6.38 1.44 -3.50
C LEU A 152 -6.97 0.11 -2.99
N TYR A 153 -6.72 -0.99 -3.71
CA TYR A 153 -7.16 -2.32 -3.30
C TYR A 153 -6.35 -2.86 -2.12
N ASP A 154 -5.02 -2.68 -2.10
CA ASP A 154 -4.16 -3.14 -1.01
C ASP A 154 -4.56 -2.51 0.33
N LEU A 155 -4.76 -1.18 0.34
CA LEU A 155 -5.23 -0.46 1.52
C LEU A 155 -6.60 -0.93 1.94
N SER A 156 -7.50 -1.22 0.99
CA SER A 156 -8.86 -1.65 1.28
C SER A 156 -8.90 -3.05 1.91
N HIS A 157 -8.20 -4.02 1.32
CA HIS A 157 -8.08 -5.36 1.89
C HIS A 157 -7.40 -5.32 3.26
N THR A 158 -6.34 -4.53 3.39
CA THR A 158 -5.63 -4.39 4.67
C THR A 158 -6.52 -3.73 5.71
N LEU A 159 -7.27 -2.67 5.34
CA LEU A 159 -8.20 -1.99 6.24
C LEU A 159 -9.28 -2.94 6.74
N ARG A 160 -9.93 -3.69 5.84
CA ARG A 160 -10.90 -4.73 6.20
C ARG A 160 -10.28 -5.76 7.14
N THR A 161 -9.06 -6.21 6.85
CA THR A 161 -8.35 -7.22 7.65
C THR A 161 -8.07 -6.72 9.07
N VAL A 162 -7.51 -5.52 9.23
CA VAL A 162 -7.11 -5.02 10.56
C VAL A 162 -8.27 -4.47 11.38
N THR A 163 -9.38 -4.07 10.74
CA THR A 163 -10.59 -3.62 11.43
C THR A 163 -11.57 -4.76 11.70
N ASN A 164 -11.43 -5.89 10.98
CA ASN A 164 -12.34 -7.01 10.97
C ASN A 164 -13.81 -6.57 10.76
N ARG A 165 -14.01 -5.60 9.87
CA ARG A 165 -15.32 -5.03 9.52
C ARG A 165 -15.42 -4.82 8.01
N PRO A 166 -16.63 -4.85 7.43
CA PRO A 166 -16.85 -4.41 6.07
C PRO A 166 -16.34 -2.97 5.87
N LEU A 167 -15.98 -2.63 4.64
CA LEU A 167 -15.59 -1.26 4.32
C LEU A 167 -16.74 -0.27 4.60
N PRO A 168 -16.47 1.01 4.94
CA PRO A 168 -17.51 2.00 5.20
C PRO A 168 -18.54 2.15 4.06
N HIS A 169 -19.72 2.68 4.35
CA HIS A 169 -20.75 2.86 3.31
C HIS A 169 -20.45 3.99 2.32
N SER A 170 -19.61 4.96 2.69
CA SER A 170 -19.27 6.11 1.86
C SER A 170 -17.77 6.27 1.68
N LEU A 171 -17.36 6.82 0.54
CA LEU A 171 -15.97 7.15 0.23
C LEU A 171 -15.34 8.10 1.26
N ALA A 172 -16.12 9.05 1.78
CA ALA A 172 -15.69 9.95 2.86
C ALA A 172 -15.41 9.18 4.17
N GLY A 173 -16.29 8.25 4.55
CA GLY A 173 -16.07 7.39 5.72
C GLY A 173 -14.85 6.48 5.54
N PHE A 174 -14.66 5.95 4.33
CA PHE A 174 -13.49 5.14 3.96
C PHE A 174 -12.17 5.89 4.10
N THR A 175 -12.04 7.04 3.45
CA THR A 175 -10.82 7.86 3.51
C THR A 175 -10.53 8.38 4.91
N SER A 176 -11.57 8.73 5.68
CA SER A 176 -11.42 9.10 7.10
C SER A 176 -10.86 7.93 7.93
N LEU A 177 -11.39 6.72 7.72
CA LEU A 177 -10.94 5.52 8.44
C LEU A 177 -9.52 5.11 8.04
N LEU A 178 -9.15 5.24 6.75
CA LEU A 178 -7.75 5.08 6.31
C LEU A 178 -6.81 6.03 7.06
N GLY A 179 -7.20 7.30 7.24
CA GLY A 179 -6.40 8.28 7.97
C GLY A 179 -6.22 7.94 9.45
N ILE A 180 -7.22 7.32 10.07
CA ILE A 180 -7.14 6.83 11.46
C ILE A 180 -6.22 5.61 11.59
N VAL A 181 -6.29 4.68 10.64
CA VAL A 181 -5.58 3.40 10.71
C VAL A 181 -4.13 3.53 10.24
N PHE A 182 -3.90 4.18 9.10
CA PHE A 182 -2.59 4.25 8.46
C PHE A 182 -1.88 5.58 8.67
N GLY A 183 -2.60 6.67 8.95
CA GLY A 183 -1.97 7.99 9.10
C GLY A 183 -1.47 8.50 7.75
N ASP A 184 -0.15 8.61 7.59
CA ASP A 184 0.45 9.15 6.36
C ASP A 184 0.60 8.04 5.32
N VAL A 185 -0.01 8.24 4.14
CA VAL A 185 0.00 7.29 3.03
C VAL A 185 0.55 7.98 1.78
N VAL A 186 1.44 7.32 1.05
CA VAL A 186 1.98 7.80 -0.23
C VAL A 186 1.80 6.72 -1.30
N ASP A 187 1.07 7.04 -2.35
CA ASP A 187 0.96 6.18 -3.53
C ASP A 187 2.03 6.59 -4.57
N ILE A 188 2.94 5.67 -4.87
CA ILE A 188 4.02 5.87 -5.85
C ILE A 188 3.46 6.12 -7.24
N LYS A 189 2.38 5.43 -7.64
CA LYS A 189 1.78 5.59 -8.98
C LYS A 189 1.15 6.98 -9.12
N TYR A 190 0.50 7.48 -8.07
CA TYR A 190 0.04 8.87 -8.02
C TYR A 190 1.21 9.86 -8.08
N THR A 191 2.27 9.61 -7.30
CA THR A 191 3.46 10.48 -7.24
C THR A 191 4.19 10.55 -8.58
N ALA A 192 4.24 9.44 -9.33
CA ALA A 192 4.88 9.35 -10.64
C ALA A 192 4.26 10.28 -11.69
N ARG A 193 3.02 10.76 -11.48
CA ARG A 193 2.37 11.77 -12.34
C ARG A 193 3.16 13.08 -12.44
N PHE A 194 3.91 13.41 -11.39
CA PHE A 194 4.67 14.65 -11.28
C PHE A 194 6.17 14.46 -11.57
N CYS A 195 6.56 13.26 -12.00
CA CYS A 195 7.96 12.91 -12.26
C CYS A 195 8.22 12.85 -13.77
N GLN A 196 9.10 13.73 -14.27
CA GLN A 196 9.46 13.76 -15.68
C GLN A 196 10.04 12.40 -16.12
N GLY A 197 9.58 11.89 -17.27
CA GLY A 197 10.02 10.59 -17.80
C GLY A 197 9.25 9.37 -17.27
N LEU A 198 8.35 9.53 -16.28
CA LEU A 198 7.49 8.45 -15.78
C LEU A 198 6.08 8.43 -16.42
N ARG A 199 5.95 8.98 -17.64
CA ARG A 199 4.75 8.99 -18.49
C ARG A 199 3.45 9.34 -17.74
N GLY A 200 3.51 10.35 -16.87
CA GLY A 200 2.31 10.82 -16.17
C GLY A 200 1.66 9.79 -15.25
N GLY A 201 2.42 8.80 -14.75
CA GLY A 201 1.92 7.79 -13.81
C GLY A 201 1.33 6.52 -14.45
N GLU A 202 1.35 6.40 -15.78
CA GLU A 202 0.76 5.26 -16.49
C GLU A 202 1.68 4.03 -16.60
N LEU A 203 2.87 4.09 -16.00
CA LEU A 203 3.81 2.95 -15.97
C LEU A 203 3.54 2.03 -14.78
N GLY A 204 3.62 0.72 -15.02
CA GLY A 204 3.65 -0.30 -13.96
C GLY A 204 4.94 -0.26 -13.13
N LEU A 205 4.90 -0.84 -11.92
CA LEU A 205 6.01 -0.82 -10.95
C LEU A 205 7.33 -1.33 -11.55
N ALA A 206 7.29 -2.45 -12.28
CA ALA A 206 8.47 -3.03 -12.91
C ALA A 206 9.10 -2.11 -13.98
N ALA A 207 8.28 -1.38 -14.74
CA ALA A 207 8.76 -0.43 -15.74
C ALA A 207 9.43 0.78 -15.07
N ILE A 208 8.82 1.31 -13.99
CA ILE A 208 9.43 2.39 -13.19
C ILE A 208 10.75 1.91 -12.57
N ALA A 209 10.78 0.71 -11.99
CA ALA A 209 12.00 0.14 -11.43
C ALA A 209 13.13 0.04 -12.47
N LYS A 210 12.82 -0.43 -13.69
CA LYS A 210 13.77 -0.48 -14.80
C LYS A 210 14.32 0.89 -15.17
N ILE A 211 13.47 1.91 -15.29
CA ILE A 211 13.89 3.29 -15.60
C ILE A 211 14.82 3.85 -14.50
N LEU A 212 14.53 3.51 -13.25
CA LEU A 212 15.30 3.98 -12.09
C LEU A 212 16.54 3.13 -11.77
N ASN A 213 16.82 2.10 -12.58
CA ASN A 213 17.87 1.11 -12.35
C ASN A 213 17.78 0.48 -10.95
N VAL A 214 16.57 0.07 -10.57
CA VAL A 214 16.28 -0.65 -9.33
C VAL A 214 16.02 -2.11 -9.66
N GLU A 215 16.85 -3.00 -9.09
CA GLU A 215 16.70 -4.44 -9.29
C GLU A 215 15.64 -5.03 -8.34
N ARG A 216 14.82 -5.92 -8.91
CA ARG A 216 13.87 -6.76 -8.17
C ARG A 216 14.62 -7.91 -7.48
N VAL A 217 14.13 -8.27 -6.29
CA VAL A 217 14.54 -9.49 -5.57
C VAL A 217 13.28 -10.31 -5.34
N GLY A 218 13.29 -11.60 -5.71
CA GLY A 218 12.10 -12.45 -5.68
C GLY A 218 11.31 -12.46 -6.98
N GLY A 219 10.23 -13.25 -7.03
CA GLY A 219 9.33 -13.33 -8.19
C GLY A 219 8.51 -12.05 -8.37
N ALA A 220 8.10 -11.71 -9.59
CA ALA A 220 7.05 -10.72 -9.77
C ALA A 220 5.70 -11.32 -9.37
N HIS A 221 4.73 -10.51 -8.94
CA HIS A 221 3.41 -10.97 -8.49
C HIS A 221 3.51 -11.89 -7.26
N GLN A 222 4.38 -11.47 -6.34
CA GLN A 222 4.53 -12.04 -5.02
C GLN A 222 4.70 -10.88 -4.06
N ALA A 223 3.77 -10.76 -3.11
CA ALA A 223 3.62 -9.55 -2.31
C ALA A 223 4.92 -9.12 -1.59
N GLY A 224 5.74 -10.08 -1.13
CA GLY A 224 7.02 -9.76 -0.48
C GLY A 224 7.99 -9.05 -1.43
N SER A 225 8.14 -9.58 -2.64
CA SER A 225 8.98 -9.02 -3.70
C SER A 225 8.48 -7.66 -4.17
N ASP A 226 7.16 -7.52 -4.38
CA ASP A 226 6.55 -6.27 -4.82
C ASP A 226 6.60 -5.18 -3.75
N SER A 227 6.41 -5.52 -2.46
CA SER A 227 6.60 -4.57 -1.35
C SER A 227 8.05 -4.06 -1.25
N LEU A 228 9.05 -4.93 -1.49
CA LEU A 228 10.46 -4.54 -1.47
C LEU A 228 10.83 -3.68 -2.68
N LEU A 229 10.30 -4.02 -3.85
CA LEU A 229 10.50 -3.21 -5.06
C LEU A 229 9.86 -1.83 -4.87
N THR A 230 8.65 -1.78 -4.30
CA THR A 230 7.94 -0.54 -3.92
C THR A 230 8.81 0.33 -3.00
N ALA A 231 9.38 -0.24 -1.93
CA ALA A 231 10.27 0.49 -1.00
C ALA A 231 11.50 1.08 -1.69
N ARG A 232 12.15 0.30 -2.56
CA ARG A 232 13.36 0.71 -3.29
C ARG A 232 13.05 1.76 -4.35
N VAL A 233 11.95 1.60 -5.09
CA VAL A 233 11.48 2.57 -6.08
C VAL A 233 11.14 3.89 -5.39
N TYR A 234 10.37 3.86 -4.30
CA TYR A 234 10.04 5.06 -3.52
C TYR A 234 11.30 5.82 -3.08
N THR A 235 12.24 5.09 -2.50
CA THR A 235 13.54 5.64 -2.06
C THR A 235 14.28 6.31 -3.23
N LYS A 236 14.39 5.61 -4.36
CA LYS A 236 15.10 6.10 -5.55
C LYS A 236 14.40 7.31 -6.17
N MET A 237 13.06 7.30 -6.24
CA MET A 237 12.27 8.43 -6.73
C MET A 237 12.49 9.69 -5.90
N ARG A 238 12.50 9.58 -4.57
CA ARG A 238 12.78 10.72 -3.68
C ARG A 238 14.15 11.34 -3.94
N MET A 239 15.17 10.51 -4.21
CA MET A 239 16.52 10.99 -4.51
C MET A 239 16.60 11.69 -5.88
N VAL A 240 16.02 11.07 -6.92
CA VAL A 240 16.14 11.54 -8.31
C VAL A 240 15.28 12.78 -8.56
N TYR A 241 14.01 12.76 -8.13
CA TYR A 241 13.04 13.81 -8.43
C TYR A 241 12.90 14.84 -7.31
N LYS A 242 13.59 14.66 -6.17
CA LYS A 242 13.51 15.55 -5.00
C LYS A 242 12.07 15.83 -4.57
N ILE A 243 11.21 14.81 -4.65
CA ILE A 243 9.79 14.93 -4.31
C ILE A 243 9.67 15.37 -2.85
N ASP A 244 9.02 16.51 -2.63
CA ASP A 244 8.51 16.87 -1.31
C ASP A 244 7.38 15.90 -0.97
N GLY A 245 7.66 14.98 -0.03
CA GLY A 245 6.74 13.93 0.37
C GLY A 245 5.39 14.49 0.83
N THR A 246 5.32 15.71 1.33
CA THR A 246 4.10 16.30 1.89
C THR A 246 3.00 16.56 0.86
N LEU A 247 3.35 16.81 -0.41
CA LEU A 247 2.40 17.19 -1.46
C LEU A 247 1.51 16.01 -1.89
N CYS A 248 2.07 14.80 -1.91
CA CYS A 248 1.37 13.60 -2.37
C CYS A 248 0.78 12.77 -1.20
N VAL A 249 1.06 13.14 0.06
CA VAL A 249 0.53 12.41 1.22
C VAL A 249 -1.00 12.42 1.21
N GLY A 250 -1.57 11.23 1.33
CA GLY A 250 -3.00 10.96 1.35
C GLY A 250 -3.66 10.91 -0.03
N CYS A 251 -2.93 11.13 -1.11
CA CYS A 251 -3.46 11.00 -2.46
C CYS A 251 -3.26 9.56 -2.98
N LEU A 252 -4.33 8.92 -3.43
CA LEU A 252 -4.29 7.59 -4.03
C LEU A 252 -4.50 7.66 -5.53
N TYR A 253 -3.88 6.73 -6.27
CA TYR A 253 -4.21 6.58 -7.68
C TYR A 253 -5.64 6.01 -7.81
N GLY A 254 -6.44 6.59 -8.72
CA GLY A 254 -7.79 6.12 -9.06
C GLY A 254 -8.94 6.80 -8.32
N VAL A 255 -8.71 7.49 -7.20
CA VAL A 255 -9.75 8.27 -6.49
C VAL A 255 -9.27 9.68 -6.18
N SER A 256 -10.16 10.67 -6.25
CA SER A 256 -9.84 12.07 -5.95
C SER A 256 -9.87 12.39 -4.46
N ALA A 257 -10.61 11.59 -3.67
CA ALA A 257 -10.71 11.78 -2.23
C ALA A 257 -9.36 11.58 -1.53
N ARG A 258 -8.96 12.56 -0.71
CA ARG A 258 -7.69 12.55 0.03
C ARG A 258 -7.88 11.89 1.39
N ILE A 259 -6.95 11.02 1.76
CA ILE A 259 -6.82 10.49 3.13
C ILE A 259 -6.32 11.62 4.02
N CYS A 260 -7.10 11.95 5.05
CA CYS A 260 -6.74 12.97 6.02
C CYS A 260 -6.46 12.33 7.37
N LYS A 261 -5.21 12.45 7.83
CA LYS A 261 -4.83 12.09 9.20
C LYS A 261 -5.57 13.00 10.19
N PRO A 262 -6.25 12.46 11.22
CA PRO A 262 -6.86 13.29 12.25
C PRO A 262 -5.78 14.11 12.96
N ILE A 263 -5.91 15.44 12.99
CA ILE A 263 -5.04 16.27 13.81
C ILE A 263 -5.59 16.25 15.23
N ALA A 264 -4.82 15.70 16.16
CA ALA A 264 -5.09 15.88 17.59
C ALA A 264 -4.73 17.33 17.95
N VAL A 265 -5.72 18.21 17.94
CA VAL A 265 -5.57 19.56 18.51
C VAL A 265 -5.72 19.43 20.04
N PRO A 266 -4.74 19.86 20.85
CA PRO A 266 -4.93 19.91 22.30
C PRO A 266 -6.07 20.88 22.60
N ASN A 267 -7.18 20.37 23.12
CA ASN A 267 -8.30 21.21 23.57
C ASN A 267 -7.92 21.83 24.92
N THR A 268 -7.66 23.14 24.96
CA THR A 268 -7.38 23.87 26.20
C THR A 268 -8.58 23.97 27.13
N ASN A 269 -9.79 23.57 26.70
CA ASN A 269 -11.04 23.75 27.45
C ASN A 269 -11.75 22.42 27.76
N GLY A 270 -10.99 21.47 28.34
CA GLY A 270 -11.44 20.22 28.95
C GLY A 270 -12.94 19.89 28.88
N ARG A 271 -13.35 19.20 27.81
CA ARG A 271 -14.33 18.09 27.76
C ARG A 271 -14.67 17.79 26.28
N CYS A 272 -14.46 16.52 25.91
CA CYS A 272 -14.70 15.90 24.60
C CYS A 272 -13.69 16.19 23.47
N PHE A 273 -13.26 15.10 22.82
CA PHE A 273 -12.37 15.09 21.65
C PHE A 273 -13.20 15.30 20.38
N ILE A 274 -12.82 16.29 19.55
CA ILE A 274 -13.38 16.45 18.21
C ILE A 274 -12.22 16.26 17.21
N PRO A 275 -12.21 15.19 16.39
CA PRO A 275 -11.24 15.07 15.32
C PRO A 275 -11.49 16.18 14.30
N TYR A 276 -10.50 17.06 14.13
CA TYR A 276 -10.52 18.10 13.09
C TYR A 276 -9.79 17.55 11.85
N PHE A 277 -10.47 17.54 10.72
CA PHE A 277 -9.86 17.21 9.42
C PHE A 277 -9.40 18.51 8.78
N SER A 278 -8.10 18.69 8.61
CA SER A 278 -7.56 19.83 7.87
C SER A 278 -7.80 19.64 6.37
N THR A 279 -8.77 20.36 5.80
CA THR A 279 -8.82 20.66 4.37
C THR A 279 -8.36 22.10 4.17
N PRO A 280 -7.30 22.29 3.39
CA PRO A 280 -7.52 22.95 2.11
C PRO A 280 -6.88 22.16 0.97
N ALA A 281 -7.60 22.09 -0.15
CA ALA A 281 -7.02 21.71 -1.43
C ALA A 281 -5.89 22.72 -1.78
N PRO A 282 -4.64 22.29 -2.01
CA PRO A 282 -3.56 23.21 -2.36
C PRO A 282 -3.41 23.24 -3.89
N PHE A 283 -4.47 23.60 -4.61
CA PHE A 283 -4.34 23.89 -6.04
C PHE A 283 -4.85 25.28 -6.32
N GLN A 284 -4.22 26.29 -5.72
CA GLN A 284 -4.35 27.65 -6.24
C GLN A 284 -3.25 28.66 -5.86
N ARG A 285 -2.31 28.39 -4.94
CA ARG A 285 -1.42 29.47 -4.43
C ARG A 285 0.06 29.18 -4.17
N CYS A 286 0.67 28.17 -4.80
CA CYS A 286 2.13 28.01 -4.71
C CYS A 286 2.74 27.68 -6.07
N ILE A 287 2.90 28.69 -6.93
CA ILE A 287 3.77 28.64 -8.12
C ILE A 287 4.97 29.55 -7.81
N PRO A 288 6.21 29.04 -7.72
CA PRO A 288 7.39 29.89 -7.79
C PRO A 288 7.49 30.50 -9.21
N PRO A 289 7.93 31.76 -9.36
CA PRO A 289 7.80 32.54 -10.60
C PRO A 289 8.62 32.02 -11.82
N HIS A 290 9.20 30.82 -11.77
CA HIS A 290 10.05 30.28 -12.85
C HIS A 290 9.60 28.94 -13.45
N CYS A 291 8.38 28.46 -13.18
CA CYS A 291 7.82 27.27 -13.85
C CYS A 291 6.47 27.58 -14.54
N SER A 292 6.41 28.64 -15.35
CA SER A 292 5.21 29.07 -16.09
C SER A 292 5.00 28.34 -17.43
N GLY A 293 5.21 27.02 -17.47
CA GLY A 293 5.09 26.21 -18.69
C GLY A 293 4.34 24.89 -18.56
N PHE A 294 3.94 24.48 -17.36
CA PHE A 294 3.32 23.17 -17.10
C PHE A 294 1.94 23.30 -16.44
N MET A 295 0.98 23.89 -17.17
CA MET A 295 -0.44 23.70 -16.90
C MET A 295 -1.17 23.46 -18.21
N GLN A 296 -1.03 22.24 -18.73
CA GLN A 296 -2.18 21.60 -19.37
C GLN A 296 -2.85 20.76 -18.28
N ALA A 297 -4.18 20.79 -18.26
CA ALA A 297 -5.01 19.99 -17.35
C ALA A 297 -4.43 18.57 -17.23
N ALA A 298 -4.40 18.04 -15.99
CA ALA A 298 -3.98 16.66 -15.79
C ALA A 298 -4.79 15.77 -16.75
N PRO A 299 -4.15 15.01 -17.65
CA PRO A 299 -4.88 14.19 -18.59
C PRO A 299 -5.75 13.20 -17.81
N THR A 300 -6.94 12.96 -18.33
CA THR A 300 -7.84 11.89 -17.92
C THR A 300 -7.08 10.57 -17.89
N PHE A 301 -7.36 9.73 -16.89
CA PHE A 301 -6.77 8.40 -16.70
C PHE A 301 -6.67 7.67 -18.05
N SER A 302 -5.46 7.39 -18.53
CA SER A 302 -5.24 6.79 -19.85
C SER A 302 -4.39 5.54 -19.73
N HIS A 303 -5.07 4.40 -19.79
CA HIS A 303 -4.61 3.09 -20.27
C HIS A 303 -3.20 2.63 -19.87
N VAL A 304 -3.14 1.59 -19.04
CA VAL A 304 -2.69 0.22 -19.40
C VAL A 304 -2.84 -0.66 -18.15
N LEU A 305 -3.28 -1.90 -18.41
CA LEU A 305 -3.42 -3.05 -17.50
C LEU A 305 -2.36 -3.09 -16.37
#